data_AF-F4QQR1-F1
#
_entry.id   AF-F4QQR1-F1
#
_cell.length_a   1.000
_cell.length_b   1.000
_cell.length_c   1.000
_cell.angle_alpha   90.00
_cell.angle_beta   90.00
_cell.angle_gamma   90.00
#
_symmetry.space_group_name_H-M   'P 1'
#
loop_
_entity.id
_entity.type
_entity.pdbx_description
1 polymer ?
#
loop_
_entity_poly.entity_id
_entity_poly.type
_entity_poly.pdbx_seq_one_letter_code
_entity_poly.pdbx_strand_id
1 'polypeptide(L)'
;MGYTTALKTMQIMTEKGLVTRTEAGKAHIYHAAMAEADMQGQLLRDLSEKLFSGSTALLAMHALSMQPTSDEELQLIKALIERKRGQS
;
A
#
# COMPACT_ATOMS: atom_id res chain seq x y z
N MET A 1 -25.68 3.74 14.21
CA MET A 1 -25.30 3.43 12.81
C MET A 1 -23.79 3.59 12.65
N GLY A 2 -22.97 2.63 13.10
CA GLY A 2 -21.51 2.79 13.04
C GLY A 2 -20.71 1.60 13.57
N TYR A 3 -21.25 0.89 14.56
CA TYR A 3 -20.66 -0.33 15.11
C TYR A 3 -20.54 -1.47 14.09
N THR A 4 -21.50 -1.59 13.17
CA THR A 4 -21.48 -2.63 12.13
C THR A 4 -20.55 -2.31 10.97
N THR A 5 -20.38 -1.03 10.62
CA THR A 5 -19.45 -0.62 9.55
C THR A 5 -18.02 -0.92 9.94
N ALA A 6 -17.59 -0.52 11.15
CA ALA A 6 -16.27 -0.84 11.66
C ALA A 6 -16.07 -2.37 11.72
N LEU A 7 -17.04 -3.13 12.24
CA LEU A 7 -16.97 -4.58 12.29
C LEU A 7 -16.86 -5.21 10.89
N LYS A 8 -17.66 -4.75 9.92
CA LYS A 8 -17.64 -5.26 8.55
C LYS A 8 -16.31 -4.96 7.87
N THR A 9 -15.73 -3.79 8.10
CA THR A 9 -14.38 -3.46 7.63
C THR A 9 -13.34 -4.40 8.24
N MET A 10 -13.38 -4.66 9.55
CA MET A 10 -12.44 -5.60 10.20
C MET A 10 -12.62 -7.04 9.70
N GLN A 11 -13.85 -7.46 9.42
CA GLN A 11 -14.13 -8.76 8.79
C GLN A 11 -13.53 -8.85 7.39
N ILE A 12 -13.75 -7.85 6.53
CA ILE A 12 -13.17 -7.79 5.18
C ILE A 12 -11.63 -7.78 5.25
N MET A 13 -11.05 -7.02 6.19
CA MET A 13 -9.60 -6.99 6.39
C MET A 13 -9.06 -8.35 6.86
N THR A 14 -9.82 -9.08 7.68
CA THR A 14 -9.44 -10.44 8.11
C THR A 14 -9.54 -11.43 6.95
N GLU A 15 -10.62 -11.37 6.16
CA GLU A 15 -10.82 -12.20 4.95
C GLU A 15 -9.71 -11.95 3.90
N LYS A 16 -9.26 -10.70 3.78
CA LYS A 16 -8.13 -10.31 2.91
C LYS A 16 -6.75 -10.61 3.50
N GLY A 17 -6.69 -11.15 4.73
CA GLY A 17 -5.43 -11.43 5.41
C GLY A 17 -4.62 -10.18 5.79
N LEU A 18 -5.25 -9.00 5.87
CA LEU A 18 -4.62 -7.74 6.29
C LEU A 18 -4.47 -7.67 7.81
N VAL A 19 -5.39 -8.32 8.53
CA VAL A 19 -5.36 -8.42 10.00
C VAL A 19 -5.63 -9.84 10.43
N THR A 20 -5.01 -10.26 11.53
CA THR A 20 -5.34 -11.50 12.23
C THR A 20 -6.28 -11.18 13.38
N ARG A 21 -7.22 -12.08 13.66
CA ARG A 21 -8.17 -11.95 14.77
C ARG A 21 -7.83 -12.98 15.84
N THR A 22 -7.64 -12.53 17.07
CA THR A 22 -7.54 -13.39 18.26
C THR A 22 -8.78 -13.18 19.11
N GLU A 23 -9.38 -14.27 19.57
CA GLU A 23 -10.55 -14.21 20.45
C GLU A 23 -10.08 -14.23 21.91
N ALA A 24 -10.37 -13.16 22.64
CA ALA A 24 -10.08 -13.02 24.06
C ALA A 24 -11.41 -12.86 24.82
N GLY A 25 -12.04 -13.99 25.14
CA GLY A 25 -13.37 -14.01 25.78
C GLY A 25 -14.44 -13.41 24.86
N LYS A 26 -15.11 -12.34 25.30
CA LYS A 26 -16.14 -11.62 24.51
C LYS A 26 -15.56 -10.52 23.59
N ALA A 27 -14.24 -10.31 23.58
CA ALA A 27 -13.59 -9.29 22.79
C ALA A 27 -12.83 -9.90 21.59
N HIS A 28 -12.88 -9.21 20.45
CA HIS A 28 -12.07 -9.51 19.28
C HIS A 28 -10.88 -8.57 19.24
N ILE A 29 -9.67 -9.12 19.34
CA ILE A 29 -8.41 -8.36 19.22
C ILE A 29 -7.88 -8.57 17.81
N TYR A 30 -7.60 -7.47 17.11
CA TYR A 30 -7.09 -7.50 15.75
C TYR A 30 -5.64 -7.02 15.73
N HIS A 31 -4.77 -7.77 15.04
CA HIS A 31 -3.36 -7.40 14.83
C HIS A 31 -3.09 -7.29 13.34
N ALA A 32 -2.21 -6.37 12.93
CA ALA A 32 -1.76 -6.32 11.55
C ALA A 32 -1.07 -7.64 11.19
N ALA A 33 -1.49 -8.25 10.09
CA ALA A 33 -0.94 -9.53 9.64
C ALA A 33 0.39 -9.36 8.88
N MET A 34 0.65 -8.15 8.38
CA MET A 34 1.82 -7.81 7.58
C MET A 34 2.34 -6.42 7.97
N ALA A 35 3.63 -6.17 7.73
CA ALA A 35 4.18 -4.84 7.85
C ALA A 35 3.54 -3.91 6.81
N GLU A 36 3.35 -2.64 7.17
CA GLU A 36 2.74 -1.65 6.29
C GLU A 36 3.46 -1.55 4.93
N ALA A 37 4.80 -1.61 4.94
CA ALA A 37 5.61 -1.55 3.74
C ALA A 37 5.34 -2.71 2.76
N ASP A 38 5.13 -3.92 3.27
CA ASP A 38 4.86 -5.10 2.45
C ASP A 38 3.48 -4.98 1.79
N MET A 39 2.49 -4.49 2.57
CA MET A 39 1.13 -4.25 2.09
C MET A 39 1.08 -3.15 1.03
N GLN A 40 1.78 -2.02 1.26
CA GLN A 40 1.92 -0.96 0.26
C GLN A 40 2.55 -1.46 -1.04
N GLY A 41 3.60 -2.28 -0.94
CA GLY A 41 4.26 -2.89 -2.10
C GLY A 41 3.32 -3.81 -2.89
N GLN A 42 2.54 -4.64 -2.20
CA GLN A 42 1.57 -5.54 -2.84
C GLN A 42 0.45 -4.75 -3.53
N LEU A 43 -0.10 -3.71 -2.90
CA LEU A 43 -1.11 -2.85 -3.50
C LEU A 43 -0.61 -2.16 -4.78
N LEU A 44 0.61 -1.61 -4.74
CA LEU A 44 1.20 -0.96 -5.91
C LEU A 44 1.45 -1.95 -7.06
N ARG A 45 1.82 -3.20 -6.74
CA ARG A 45 1.94 -4.27 -7.73
C ARG A 45 0.60 -4.61 -8.36
N ASP A 46 -0.41 -4.89 -7.55
CA ASP A 46 -1.77 -5.18 -8.01
C ASP A 46 -2.32 -4.05 -8.89
N LEU A 47 -2.08 -2.80 -8.49
CA LEU A 47 -2.51 -1.61 -9.23
C LEU A 47 -1.77 -1.51 -10.57
N SER A 48 -0.45 -1.75 -10.57
CA SER A 48 0.35 -1.77 -11.78
C SER A 48 -0.15 -2.82 -12.77
N GLU A 49 -0.45 -4.03 -12.30
CA GLU A 49 -1.00 -5.10 -13.14
C GLU A 49 -2.39 -4.77 -13.69
N LYS A 50 -3.30 -4.28 -12.84
CA LYS A 50 -4.71 -4.04 -13.21
C LYS A 50 -4.90 -2.83 -14.12
N LEU A 51 -4.17 -1.74 -13.89
CA LEU A 51 -4.42 -0.44 -14.55
C LEU A 51 -3.29 0.01 -15.47
N PHE A 52 -2.07 -0.49 -15.26
CA PHE A 52 -0.87 -0.01 -15.98
C PHE A 52 -0.16 -1.13 -16.75
N SER A 53 -0.87 -2.21 -17.08
CA SER A 53 -0.34 -3.36 -17.85
C SER A 53 0.95 -3.94 -17.26
N GLY A 54 1.09 -3.93 -15.93
CA GLY A 54 2.27 -4.39 -15.20
C GLY A 54 3.47 -3.44 -15.26
N SER A 55 3.34 -2.25 -15.86
CA SER A 55 4.42 -1.28 -15.95
C SER A 55 4.48 -0.39 -14.71
N THR A 56 5.50 -0.61 -13.89
CA THR A 56 5.81 0.25 -12.74
C THR A 56 6.28 1.64 -13.18
N ALA A 57 6.87 1.77 -14.36
CA ALA A 57 7.26 3.04 -14.94
C ALA A 57 6.04 3.90 -15.30
N LEU A 58 5.01 3.32 -15.92
CA LEU A 58 3.76 4.04 -16.24
C LEU A 58 3.05 4.50 -14.96
N LEU A 59 3.00 3.64 -13.93
CA LEU A 59 2.45 4.01 -12.62
C LEU A 59 3.20 5.21 -12.01
N ALA A 60 4.54 5.19 -12.02
CA ALA A 60 5.35 6.28 -11.49
C ALA A 60 5.17 7.59 -12.26
N MET A 61 5.15 7.55 -13.60
CA MET A 61 4.88 8.73 -14.41
C MET A 61 3.51 9.32 -14.13
N HIS A 62 2.49 8.47 -14.01
CA HIS A 62 1.14 8.95 -13.72
C HIS A 62 1.08 9.59 -12.33
N ALA A 63 1.69 8.97 -11.32
CA ALA A 63 1.78 9.52 -9.98
C ALA A 63 2.41 10.92 -9.95
N LEU A 64 3.51 11.12 -10.68
CA LEU A 64 4.18 12.42 -10.78
C LEU A 64 3.38 13.46 -11.59
N SER A 65 2.48 13.01 -12.47
CA SER A 65 1.59 13.91 -13.22
C SER A 65 0.35 14.36 -12.44
N MET A 66 -0.06 13.62 -11.40
CA MET A 66 -1.30 13.88 -10.65
C MET A 66 -1.24 15.17 -9.81
N GLN A 67 -0.04 15.55 -9.35
CA GLN A 67 0.15 16.71 -8.51
C GLN A 67 1.44 17.45 -8.89
N PRO A 68 1.46 18.79 -8.75
CA PRO A 68 2.70 19.55 -8.83
C PRO A 68 3.67 18.97 -7.81
N THR A 69 4.76 18.39 -8.30
CA THR A 69 5.82 17.86 -7.45
C THR A 69 6.78 19.00 -7.13
N SER A 70 7.10 19.20 -5.86
CA SER A 70 8.08 20.22 -5.46
C SER A 70 9.47 19.87 -5.97
N ASP A 71 10.34 20.88 -6.10
CA ASP A 71 11.74 20.66 -6.48
C ASP A 71 12.46 19.72 -5.49
N GLU A 72 12.13 19.80 -4.19
CA GLU A 72 12.68 18.90 -3.16
C GLU A 72 12.27 17.44 -3.39
N GLU A 73 10.99 17.17 -3.65
CA GLU A 73 10.49 15.83 -3.94
C GLU A 73 11.10 15.28 -5.24
N LEU A 74 11.26 16.11 -6.28
CA LEU A 74 11.93 15.71 -7.52
C LEU A 74 13.39 15.34 -7.28
N GLN A 75 14.10 16.05 -6.40
CA GLN A 75 15.48 15.71 -6.03
C GLN A 75 15.55 14.37 -5.27
N LEU A 76 14.62 14.12 -4.35
CA LEU A 76 14.53 12.84 -3.64
C LEU A 76 14.29 11.67 -4.61
N ILE A 77 13.39 11.85 -5.60
CA ILE A 77 13.12 10.84 -6.61
C ILE A 77 14.35 10.59 -7.49
N LYS A 78 15.05 11.65 -7.92
CA LYS A 78 16.31 11.51 -8.67
C LYS A 78 17.36 10.73 -7.88
N ALA A 79 17.56 11.07 -6.60
CA ALA A 79 18.50 10.37 -5.73
C ALA A 79 18.14 8.87 -5.56
N LEU A 80 16.85 8.54 -5.46
CA LEU A 80 16.37 7.15 -5.42
C LEU A 80 16.69 6.39 -6.71
N ILE A 81 16.53 7.02 -7.87
CA ILE A 81 16.85 6.42 -9.17
C ILE A 81 18.36 6.16 -9.29
N GLU A 82 19.21 7.12 -8.95
CA GLU A 82 20.66 6.95 -9.01
C GLU A 82 21.14 5.85 -8.05
N ARG A 83 20.57 5.79 -6.83
CA ARG A 83 20.84 4.70 -5.90
C ARG A 83 20.49 3.33 -6.48
N LYS A 84 19.36 3.21 -7.19
CA LYS A 84 18.99 1.95 -7.84
C LYS A 84 19.91 1.59 -9.01
N ARG A 85 20.40 2.56 -9.78
CA ARG A 85 21.36 2.31 -10.86
C ARG A 85 22.70 1.81 -10.35
N GLY A 86 23.18 2.33 -9.21
CA GLY A 86 24.44 1.89 -8.59
C GLY A 86 24.36 0.55 -7.85
N GLN A 87 23.18 -0.07 -7.76
CA GLN A 87 22.96 -1.39 -7.14
C GLN A 87 22.77 -2.52 -8.18
N SER A 88 22.77 -2.19 -9.47
CA SER A 88 22.75 -3.11 -10.61
C SER A 88 24.13 -3.23 -11.24
#